data_AF-A0A7S3TQ80-F1
#
_entry.id   AF-A0A7S3TQ80-F1
#
_cell.length_a   1.000
_cell.length_b   1.000
_cell.length_c   1.000
_cell.angle_alpha   90.00
_cell.angle_beta   90.00
_cell.angle_gamma   90.00
#
_symmetry.space_group_name_H-M   'P 1'
#
loop_
_entity.id
_entity.type
_entity.pdbx_description
1 polymer ?
#
loop_
_entity_poly.entity_id
_entity_poly.type
_entity_poly.pdbx_seq_one_letter_code
_entity_poly.pdbx_strand_id
1 'polypeptide(L)'
;QRPIHQAKVNQLLAKWRTPIDASSRHVLEQCTLEELQYLHDSNYRPSPLHAQQRKAPSELLLQHVVGMAERQLGGGHRLDCAAAFKIKWGLSIEEEKELRGLSHKDLRYVIANHDGNCPLEDTIAMASADVPEEDDSTLHAAPARPGVKTMGRFSRLELIDPLADCAVFGDANLTFSMNVAKHRKDFGHVGRVIATTFEEIDTLRERYKEIDDSITILEEHHAEVYHGVDCTRIAIDPRFE
;
A
#
# COMPACT_ATOMS: atom_id res chain seq x y z
N GLN A 1 -31.81 6.69 -1.52
CA GLN A 1 -30.97 5.54 -1.92
C GLN A 1 -31.71 4.72 -2.99
N ARG A 2 -31.01 4.16 -3.98
CA ARG A 2 -31.65 3.48 -5.13
C ARG A 2 -32.30 2.16 -4.66
N PRO A 3 -33.56 1.82 -5.03
CA PRO A 3 -34.25 0.61 -4.58
C PRO A 3 -33.47 -0.69 -4.81
N ILE A 4 -32.70 -0.75 -5.90
CA ILE A 4 -31.83 -1.88 -6.26
C ILE A 4 -30.74 -2.12 -5.21
N HIS A 5 -30.17 -1.06 -4.66
CA HIS A 5 -29.11 -1.11 -3.64
C HIS A 5 -29.64 -1.76 -2.35
N GLN A 6 -30.80 -1.28 -1.87
CA GLN A 6 -31.43 -1.84 -0.67
C GLN A 6 -31.82 -3.31 -0.84
N ALA A 7 -32.29 -3.70 -2.04
CA ALA A 7 -32.61 -5.09 -2.35
C ALA A 7 -31.37 -5.99 -2.23
N LYS A 8 -30.20 -5.53 -2.71
CA LYS A 8 -28.94 -6.28 -2.56
C LYS A 8 -28.44 -6.36 -1.12
N VAL A 9 -28.51 -5.27 -0.36
CA VAL A 9 -28.21 -5.28 1.08
C VAL A 9 -29.06 -6.33 1.80
N ASN A 10 -30.38 -6.30 1.57
CA ASN A 10 -31.31 -7.25 2.18
C ASN A 10 -31.05 -8.70 1.71
N GLN A 11 -30.67 -8.90 0.44
CA GLN A 11 -30.32 -10.22 -0.09
C GLN A 11 -29.11 -10.82 0.64
N LEU A 12 -28.05 -10.03 0.87
CA LEU A 12 -26.85 -10.47 1.59
C LEU A 12 -27.16 -10.80 3.06
N LEU A 13 -27.88 -9.91 3.75
CA LEU A 13 -28.26 -10.14 5.16
C LEU A 13 -29.15 -11.39 5.31
N ALA A 14 -30.06 -11.63 4.36
CA ALA A 14 -30.86 -12.86 4.34
C ALA A 14 -29.98 -14.10 4.09
N LYS A 15 -29.04 -14.04 3.13
CA LYS A 15 -28.07 -15.12 2.84
C LYS A 15 -27.23 -15.47 4.07
N TRP A 16 -26.85 -14.49 4.86
CA TRP A 16 -26.07 -14.68 6.10
C TRP A 16 -26.90 -15.03 7.33
N ARG A 17 -28.24 -15.00 7.21
CA ARG A 17 -29.21 -15.21 8.29
C ARG A 17 -29.11 -14.16 9.40
N THR A 18 -28.84 -12.91 9.03
CA THR A 18 -28.68 -11.76 9.94
C THR A 18 -29.52 -10.54 9.52
N PRO A 19 -30.82 -10.69 9.21
CA PRO A 19 -31.63 -9.59 8.65
C PRO A 19 -31.78 -8.36 9.58
N ILE A 20 -31.66 -8.58 10.89
CA ILE A 20 -31.82 -7.58 11.96
C ILE A 20 -30.50 -6.97 12.41
N ASP A 21 -29.36 -7.39 11.84
CA ASP A 21 -28.05 -6.87 12.23
C ASP A 21 -27.82 -5.47 11.65
N ALA A 22 -28.08 -4.45 12.49
CA ALA A 22 -27.98 -3.05 12.11
C ALA A 22 -26.54 -2.61 11.79
N SER A 23 -25.52 -3.17 12.45
CA SER A 23 -24.14 -2.76 12.22
C SER A 23 -23.62 -3.30 10.88
N SER A 24 -23.90 -4.56 10.57
CA SER A 24 -23.57 -5.13 9.25
C SER A 24 -24.36 -4.44 8.13
N ARG A 25 -25.64 -4.10 8.37
CA ARG A 25 -26.45 -3.32 7.43
C ARG A 25 -25.82 -1.97 7.13
N HIS A 26 -25.39 -1.24 8.16
CA HIS A 26 -24.75 0.06 7.99
C HIS A 26 -23.51 -0.02 7.10
N VAL A 27 -22.65 -1.04 7.29
CA VAL A 27 -21.46 -1.25 6.45
C VAL A 27 -21.85 -1.53 4.99
N LEU A 28 -22.84 -2.41 4.75
CA LEU A 28 -23.33 -2.71 3.40
C LEU A 28 -23.96 -1.50 2.71
N GLU A 29 -24.63 -0.62 3.46
CA GLU A 29 -25.22 0.62 2.95
C GLU A 29 -24.17 1.63 2.44
N GLN A 30 -22.92 1.51 2.92
CA GLN A 30 -21.78 2.31 2.44
C GLN A 30 -21.06 1.72 1.22
N CYS A 31 -21.37 0.47 0.85
CA CYS A 31 -20.74 -0.22 -0.28
C CYS A 31 -21.34 0.23 -1.62
N THR A 32 -20.56 0.17 -2.70
CA THR A 32 -21.06 0.37 -4.07
C THR A 32 -21.86 -0.85 -4.54
N LEU A 33 -22.62 -0.72 -5.64
CA LEU A 33 -23.35 -1.87 -6.21
C LEU A 33 -22.41 -2.98 -6.70
N GLU A 34 -21.23 -2.62 -7.20
CA GLU A 34 -20.20 -3.56 -7.67
C GLU A 34 -19.62 -4.34 -6.49
N GLU A 35 -19.32 -3.66 -5.38
CA GLU A 35 -18.85 -4.26 -4.13
C GLU A 35 -19.90 -5.22 -3.54
N LEU A 36 -21.17 -4.83 -3.52
CA LEU A 36 -22.27 -5.69 -3.06
C LEU A 36 -22.43 -6.93 -3.94
N GLN A 37 -22.27 -6.79 -5.26
CA GLN A 37 -22.35 -7.91 -6.20
C GLN A 37 -21.16 -8.86 -6.00
N TYR A 38 -19.96 -8.33 -5.79
CA TYR A 38 -18.79 -9.15 -5.47
C TYR A 38 -18.96 -9.93 -4.16
N LEU A 39 -19.44 -9.29 -3.08
CA LEU A 39 -19.73 -9.97 -1.81
C LEU A 39 -20.73 -11.10 -2.00
N HIS A 40 -21.71 -10.91 -2.88
CA HIS A 40 -22.70 -11.92 -3.20
C HIS A 40 -22.05 -13.12 -3.91
N ASP A 41 -21.21 -12.87 -4.91
CA ASP A 41 -20.66 -13.90 -5.80
C ASP A 41 -19.45 -14.63 -5.20
N SER A 42 -18.64 -13.95 -4.40
CA SER A 42 -17.51 -14.54 -3.66
C SER A 42 -17.92 -15.50 -2.56
N ASN A 43 -19.21 -15.57 -2.23
CA ASN A 43 -19.75 -16.31 -1.08
C ASN A 43 -19.09 -15.93 0.26
N TYR A 44 -18.50 -14.73 0.36
CA TYR A 44 -17.99 -14.24 1.63
C TYR A 44 -19.12 -14.17 2.67
N ARG A 45 -18.81 -14.58 3.90
CA ARG A 45 -19.70 -14.47 5.05
C ARG A 45 -18.86 -14.15 6.29
N PRO A 46 -19.12 -13.05 7.01
CA PRO A 46 -18.45 -12.80 8.28
C PRO A 46 -18.89 -13.90 9.26
N SER A 47 -17.95 -14.76 9.65
CA SER A 47 -18.24 -15.93 10.47
C SER A 47 -17.90 -15.64 11.94
N PRO A 48 -18.87 -15.63 12.86
CA PRO A 48 -18.60 -15.49 14.29
C PRO A 48 -17.92 -16.73 14.89
N LEU A 49 -17.84 -17.83 14.13
CA LEU A 49 -17.25 -19.10 14.58
C LEU A 49 -15.72 -19.13 14.45
N HIS A 50 -15.09 -18.09 13.89
CA HIS A 50 -13.64 -17.94 14.00
C HIS A 50 -13.31 -17.54 15.45
N ALA A 51 -13.20 -18.55 16.32
CA ALA A 51 -12.99 -18.41 17.77
C ALA A 51 -11.75 -17.57 18.17
N GLN A 52 -10.86 -17.29 17.21
CA GLN A 52 -9.67 -16.45 17.41
C GLN A 52 -9.92 -14.96 17.15
N GLN A 53 -11.05 -14.57 16.54
CA GLN A 53 -11.31 -13.18 16.18
C GLN A 53 -12.22 -12.53 17.23
N ARG A 54 -11.64 -11.70 18.10
CA ARG A 54 -12.35 -10.82 19.06
C ARG A 54 -13.14 -9.67 18.39
N LYS A 55 -13.52 -9.84 17.12
CA LYS A 55 -14.14 -8.80 16.28
C LYS A 55 -15.60 -9.13 16.00
N ALA A 56 -16.44 -8.10 15.96
CA ALA A 56 -17.83 -8.26 15.57
C ALA A 56 -17.95 -8.59 14.07
N PRO A 57 -19.02 -9.27 13.61
CA PRO A 57 -19.25 -9.56 12.19
C PRO A 57 -19.19 -8.33 11.29
N SER A 58 -19.67 -7.18 11.77
CA SER A 58 -19.61 -5.91 11.05
C SER A 58 -18.18 -5.39 10.87
N GLU A 59 -17.29 -5.62 11.83
CA GLU A 59 -15.88 -5.23 11.72
C GLU A 59 -15.13 -6.15 10.75
N LEU A 60 -15.43 -7.45 10.77
CA LEU A 60 -14.88 -8.41 9.80
C LEU A 60 -15.34 -8.07 8.38
N LEU A 61 -16.62 -7.73 8.22
CA LEU A 61 -17.17 -7.28 6.94
C LEU A 61 -16.50 -5.99 6.47
N LEU A 62 -16.37 -4.99 7.35
CA LEU A 62 -15.69 -3.74 7.03
C LEU A 62 -14.24 -3.99 6.60
N GLN A 63 -13.50 -4.81 7.35
CA GLN A 63 -12.13 -5.18 7.02
C GLN A 63 -12.05 -5.89 5.66
N HIS A 64 -13.00 -6.76 5.34
CA HIS A 64 -13.05 -7.45 4.05
C HIS A 64 -13.36 -6.49 2.89
N VAL A 65 -14.32 -5.58 3.06
CA VAL A 65 -14.68 -4.58 2.05
C VAL A 65 -13.50 -3.63 1.80
N VAL A 66 -12.84 -3.16 2.86
CA VAL A 66 -11.62 -2.33 2.76
C VAL A 66 -10.52 -3.09 2.03
N GLY A 67 -10.22 -4.33 2.44
CA GLY A 67 -9.17 -5.13 1.79
C GLY A 67 -9.51 -5.55 0.35
N MET A 68 -10.80 -5.64 0.00
CA MET A 68 -11.23 -5.81 -1.39
C MET A 68 -11.00 -4.54 -2.20
N ALA A 69 -11.42 -3.38 -1.67
CA ALA A 69 -11.20 -2.09 -2.30
C ALA A 69 -9.70 -1.84 -2.51
N GLU A 70 -8.86 -2.13 -1.52
CA GLU A 70 -7.39 -2.03 -1.63
C GLU A 70 -6.81 -2.94 -2.73
N ARG A 71 -7.32 -4.17 -2.86
CA ARG A 71 -6.86 -5.14 -3.89
C ARG A 71 -7.32 -4.75 -5.30
N GLN A 72 -8.56 -4.30 -5.45
CA GLN A 72 -9.12 -3.98 -6.76
C GLN A 72 -8.70 -2.60 -7.26
N LEU A 73 -8.69 -1.61 -6.37
CA LEU A 73 -8.60 -0.20 -6.75
C LEU A 73 -7.18 0.36 -6.57
N GLY A 74 -6.26 -0.45 -6.03
CA GLY A 74 -4.98 0.04 -5.54
C GLY A 74 -5.20 0.92 -4.29
N GLY A 75 -4.21 0.96 -3.40
CA GLY A 75 -4.38 1.71 -2.16
C GLY A 75 -4.64 3.21 -2.38
N GLY A 76 -5.60 3.76 -1.64
CA GLY A 76 -5.92 5.20 -1.63
C GLY A 76 -7.34 5.60 -2.06
N HIS A 77 -8.23 4.66 -2.37
CA HIS A 77 -9.49 4.85 -3.10
C HIS A 77 -10.45 6.01 -2.69
N ARG A 78 -10.39 6.56 -1.47
CA ARG A 78 -11.20 7.76 -1.10
C ARG A 78 -10.41 9.06 -0.98
N LEU A 79 -9.09 8.98 -0.78
CA LEU A 79 -8.19 10.11 -0.52
C LEU A 79 -6.81 9.78 -1.11
N ASP A 80 -6.76 9.62 -2.42
CA ASP A 80 -5.50 9.52 -3.15
C ASP A 80 -5.01 10.90 -3.61
N CYS A 81 -3.83 10.92 -4.23
CA CYS A 81 -3.23 12.16 -4.71
C CYS A 81 -4.11 12.86 -5.77
N ALA A 82 -4.80 12.12 -6.64
CA ALA A 82 -5.66 12.70 -7.67
C ALA A 82 -6.94 13.32 -7.07
N ALA A 83 -7.59 12.63 -6.13
CA ALA A 83 -8.75 13.14 -5.42
C ALA A 83 -8.43 14.38 -4.58
N ALA A 84 -7.30 14.36 -3.86
CA ALA A 84 -6.83 15.51 -3.10
C ALA A 84 -6.51 16.71 -4.02
N PHE A 85 -5.87 16.44 -5.15
CA PHE A 85 -5.53 17.46 -6.14
C PHE A 85 -6.77 18.08 -6.79
N LYS A 86 -7.76 17.25 -7.16
CA LYS A 86 -9.08 17.72 -7.62
C LYS A 86 -9.73 18.68 -6.64
N ILE A 87 -9.78 18.32 -5.35
CA ILE A 87 -10.42 19.16 -4.33
C ILE A 87 -9.66 20.48 -4.17
N LYS A 88 -8.33 20.44 -4.16
CA LYS A 88 -7.47 21.62 -4.03
C LYS A 88 -7.70 22.63 -5.16
N TRP A 89 -7.86 22.15 -6.39
CA TRP A 89 -7.92 23.00 -7.59
C TRP A 89 -9.33 23.13 -8.19
N GLY A 90 -10.34 22.52 -7.58
CA GLY A 90 -11.73 22.60 -8.04
C GLY A 90 -12.00 21.91 -9.37
N LEU A 91 -11.26 20.84 -9.68
CA LEU A 91 -11.35 20.15 -10.98
C LEU A 91 -12.68 19.39 -11.16
N SER A 92 -13.11 19.28 -12.41
CA SER A 92 -14.24 18.47 -12.85
C SER A 92 -13.99 16.96 -12.69
N ILE A 93 -15.03 16.15 -12.92
CA ILE A 93 -14.93 14.69 -12.86
C ILE A 93 -14.14 14.16 -14.06
N GLU A 94 -14.27 14.82 -15.20
CA GLU A 94 -13.58 14.53 -16.45
C GLU A 94 -12.07 14.77 -16.31
N GLU A 95 -11.68 15.91 -15.76
CA GLU A 95 -10.27 16.25 -15.48
C GLU A 95 -9.65 15.29 -14.45
N GLU A 96 -10.40 14.88 -13.41
CA GLU A 96 -9.94 13.85 -12.47
C GLU A 96 -9.68 12.51 -13.18
N LYS A 97 -10.56 12.15 -14.13
CA LYS A 97 -10.39 10.92 -14.91
C LYS A 97 -9.13 10.97 -15.77
N GLU A 98 -8.81 12.12 -16.34
CA GLU A 98 -7.55 12.35 -17.06
C GLU A 98 -6.34 12.21 -16.15
N LEU A 99 -6.34 12.86 -14.97
CA LEU A 99 -5.29 12.73 -13.96
C LEU A 99 -5.04 11.26 -13.58
N ARG A 100 -6.12 10.48 -13.42
CA ARG A 100 -6.04 9.05 -13.08
C ARG A 100 -5.43 8.20 -14.20
N GLY A 101 -5.47 8.68 -15.44
CA GLY A 101 -4.87 8.04 -16.61
C GLY A 101 -3.38 8.35 -16.80
N LEU A 102 -2.83 9.34 -16.09
CA LEU A 102 -1.44 9.77 -16.25
C LEU A 102 -0.44 8.71 -15.76
N SER A 103 0.74 8.73 -16.36
CA SER A 103 1.89 7.97 -15.89
C SER A 103 2.39 8.53 -14.55
N HIS A 104 3.21 7.77 -13.83
CA HIS A 104 3.82 8.22 -12.57
C HIS A 104 4.64 9.50 -12.77
N LYS A 105 5.43 9.56 -13.83
CA LYS A 105 6.22 10.74 -14.17
C LYS A 105 5.30 11.94 -14.38
N ASP A 106 4.30 11.81 -15.25
CA ASP A 106 3.48 12.95 -15.66
C ASP A 106 2.58 13.42 -14.51
N LEU A 107 1.96 12.49 -13.77
CA LEU A 107 1.13 12.83 -12.62
C LEU A 107 1.93 13.58 -11.55
N ARG A 108 3.17 13.15 -11.31
CA ARG A 108 4.06 13.79 -10.35
C ARG A 108 4.41 15.21 -10.78
N TYR A 109 4.74 15.40 -12.06
CA TYR A 109 5.00 16.71 -12.64
C TYR A 109 3.79 17.63 -12.48
N VAL A 110 2.59 17.15 -12.83
CA VAL A 110 1.36 17.93 -12.72
C VAL A 110 1.09 18.32 -11.26
N ILE A 111 1.25 17.40 -10.32
CA ILE A 111 1.05 17.68 -8.89
C ILE A 111 2.03 18.75 -8.37
N ALA A 112 3.27 18.74 -8.86
CA ALA A 112 4.31 19.67 -8.42
C ALA A 112 4.20 21.05 -9.07
N ASN A 113 3.81 21.12 -10.35
CA ASN A 113 3.93 22.33 -11.17
C ASN A 113 2.61 23.04 -11.46
N HIS A 114 1.46 22.38 -11.27
CA HIS A 114 0.18 23.06 -11.47
C HIS A 114 -0.07 24.08 -10.37
N ASP A 115 -0.31 25.33 -10.77
CA ASP A 115 -0.49 26.48 -9.90
C ASP A 115 -1.90 27.09 -9.98
N GLY A 116 -2.79 26.51 -10.81
CA GLY A 116 -4.14 26.99 -11.06
C GLY A 116 -4.23 28.20 -12.00
N ASN A 117 -3.12 28.72 -12.50
CA ASN A 117 -3.11 29.84 -13.46
C ASN A 117 -3.28 29.39 -14.92
N CYS A 118 -3.01 28.11 -15.20
CA CYS A 118 -3.20 27.50 -16.52
C CYS A 118 -4.20 26.34 -16.48
N PRO A 119 -4.89 26.04 -17.59
CA PRO A 119 -5.68 24.82 -17.73
C PRO A 119 -4.89 23.56 -17.40
N LEU A 120 -5.57 22.55 -16.85
CA LEU A 120 -4.95 21.28 -16.51
C LEU A 120 -4.31 20.61 -17.75
N GLU A 121 -4.98 20.66 -18.90
CA GLU A 121 -4.52 20.10 -20.17
C GLU A 121 -3.13 20.63 -20.56
N ASP A 122 -2.88 21.93 -20.36
CA ASP A 122 -1.59 22.55 -20.66
C ASP A 122 -0.50 22.02 -19.73
N THR A 123 -0.80 21.85 -18.45
CA THR A 123 0.16 21.27 -17.49
C THR A 123 0.47 19.81 -17.83
N ILE A 124 -0.54 19.04 -18.28
CA ILE A 124 -0.37 17.65 -18.74
C ILE A 124 0.50 17.58 -19.99
N ALA A 125 0.31 18.51 -20.94
CA ALA A 125 1.15 18.59 -22.13
C ALA A 125 2.61 18.91 -21.78
N MET A 126 2.83 19.84 -20.85
CA MET A 126 4.17 20.14 -20.31
C MET A 126 4.80 18.93 -19.63
N ALA A 127 4.03 18.23 -18.78
CA ALA A 127 4.46 17.01 -18.11
C ALA A 127 4.90 15.94 -19.11
N SER A 128 4.15 15.77 -20.20
CA SER A 128 4.44 14.78 -21.24
C SER A 128 5.72 15.10 -22.00
N ALA A 129 5.99 16.38 -22.26
CA ALA A 129 7.18 16.88 -22.93
C ALA A 129 8.44 16.92 -22.03
N ASP A 130 8.25 16.97 -20.71
CA ASP A 130 9.33 16.95 -19.74
C ASP A 130 10.15 15.66 -19.85
N VAL A 131 11.47 15.77 -19.92
CA VAL A 131 12.38 14.62 -19.86
C VAL A 131 13.13 14.76 -18.54
N PRO A 132 12.88 13.87 -17.56
CA PRO A 132 13.57 13.93 -16.29
C PRO A 132 15.08 13.90 -16.52
N GLU A 133 15.81 14.73 -15.79
CA GLU A 133 17.26 14.59 -15.72
C GLU A 133 17.58 13.18 -15.19
N GLU A 134 18.61 12.52 -15.74
CA GLU A 134 19.13 11.25 -15.23
C GLU A 134 19.79 11.50 -13.86
N ASP A 135 18.97 11.67 -12.83
CA ASP A 135 19.38 11.71 -11.45
C ASP A 135 19.14 10.32 -10.83
N ASP A 136 20.05 9.87 -9.96
CA ASP A 136 19.94 8.62 -9.17
C ASP A 136 18.79 8.65 -8.14
N SER A 137 17.95 9.67 -8.25
CA SER A 137 16.79 9.96 -7.46
C SER A 137 15.69 8.92 -7.65
N THR A 138 15.23 8.34 -6.54
CA THR A 138 14.10 7.39 -6.50
C THR A 138 12.77 8.02 -6.94
N LEU A 139 12.75 9.34 -7.16
CA LEU A 139 11.57 10.09 -7.59
C LEU A 139 11.04 9.60 -8.95
N HIS A 140 11.89 8.95 -9.76
CA HIS A 140 11.57 8.40 -11.07
C HIS A 140 11.56 6.87 -11.12
N ALA A 141 11.47 6.16 -9.98
CA ALA A 141 11.65 4.70 -9.91
C ALA A 141 10.72 3.86 -10.82
N ALA A 142 9.61 4.42 -11.32
CA ALA A 142 8.74 3.74 -12.27
C ALA A 142 7.97 4.73 -13.17
N PRO A 143 8.64 5.44 -14.07
CA PRO A 143 8.09 6.64 -14.70
C PRO A 143 6.89 6.33 -15.60
N ALA A 144 6.89 5.16 -16.24
CA ALA A 144 5.84 4.70 -17.15
C ALA A 144 4.69 3.91 -16.48
N ARG A 145 4.76 3.62 -15.16
CA ARG A 145 3.69 2.89 -14.46
C ARG A 145 2.49 3.82 -14.21
N PRO A 146 1.27 3.30 -14.00
CA PRO A 146 0.10 4.12 -13.68
C PRO A 146 0.35 5.02 -12.47
N GLY A 147 0.12 6.32 -12.61
CA GLY A 147 0.59 7.31 -11.65
C GLY A 147 -0.05 7.18 -10.28
N VAL A 148 -1.39 7.15 -10.21
CA VAL A 148 -2.11 7.05 -8.93
C VAL A 148 -1.72 5.81 -8.14
N LYS A 149 -1.51 4.68 -8.83
CA LYS A 149 -1.07 3.42 -8.20
C LYS A 149 0.36 3.50 -7.67
N THR A 150 1.25 4.12 -8.44
CA THR A 150 2.67 4.23 -8.12
C THR A 150 2.92 5.26 -7.01
N MET A 151 2.18 6.37 -7.03
CA MET A 151 2.19 7.41 -6.00
C MET A 151 1.38 7.04 -4.74
N GLY A 152 0.66 5.91 -4.77
CA GLY A 152 -0.15 5.42 -3.67
C GLY A 152 0.69 5.10 -2.43
N ARG A 153 0.07 5.33 -1.25
CA ARG A 153 0.71 5.24 0.08
C ARG A 153 1.49 3.96 0.34
N PHE A 154 1.02 2.83 -0.19
CA PHE A 154 1.59 1.51 0.10
C PHE A 154 2.91 1.23 -0.66
N SER A 155 3.27 2.06 -1.63
CA SER A 155 4.50 1.90 -2.43
C SER A 155 5.58 2.91 -2.03
N ARG A 156 5.29 3.79 -1.07
CA ARG A 156 6.14 4.92 -0.67
C ARG A 156 6.62 4.67 0.76
N LEU A 157 7.91 4.40 0.91
CA LEU A 157 8.54 4.14 2.21
C LEU A 157 8.29 5.30 3.19
N GLU A 158 8.20 6.54 2.70
CA GLU A 158 7.91 7.76 3.45
C GLU A 158 6.46 7.87 3.96
N LEU A 159 5.56 7.00 3.50
CA LEU A 159 4.16 6.92 3.94
C LEU A 159 3.89 5.66 4.79
N ILE A 160 4.93 4.84 5.02
CA ILE A 160 4.90 3.79 6.04
C ILE A 160 4.87 4.47 7.40
N ASP A 161 4.07 3.92 8.32
CA ASP A 161 4.04 4.39 9.71
C ASP A 161 5.47 4.47 10.27
N PRO A 162 5.95 5.64 10.70
CA PRO A 162 7.31 5.81 11.20
C PRO A 162 7.56 4.98 12.46
N LEU A 163 6.50 4.53 13.16
CA LEU A 163 6.58 3.66 14.33
C LEU A 163 6.56 2.17 13.97
N ALA A 164 6.12 1.81 12.76
CA ALA A 164 6.00 0.41 12.37
C ALA A 164 7.37 -0.21 12.09
N ASP A 165 7.57 -1.42 12.62
CA ASP A 165 8.73 -2.25 12.29
C ASP A 165 8.69 -2.67 10.81
N CYS A 166 9.86 -2.85 10.22
CA CYS A 166 10.06 -3.30 8.85
C CYS A 166 10.94 -4.54 8.84
N ALA A 167 10.51 -5.59 8.16
CA ALA A 167 11.29 -6.82 7.98
C ALA A 167 11.57 -7.06 6.49
N VAL A 168 12.85 -7.27 6.15
CA VAL A 168 13.35 -7.63 4.83
C VAL A 168 13.81 -9.08 4.89
N PHE A 169 13.27 -9.93 4.01
CA PHE A 169 13.55 -11.37 4.02
C PHE A 169 14.38 -11.81 2.83
N GLY A 170 15.44 -12.58 3.10
CA GLY A 170 16.22 -13.27 2.08
C GLY A 170 17.12 -12.37 1.24
N ASP A 171 17.58 -11.26 1.80
CA ASP A 171 18.47 -10.31 1.12
C ASP A 171 19.93 -10.78 1.19
N ALA A 172 20.37 -11.52 0.17
CA ALA A 172 21.63 -12.28 0.20
C ALA A 172 22.86 -11.44 0.56
N ASN A 173 23.02 -10.26 -0.03
CA ASN A 173 24.17 -9.37 0.22
C ASN A 173 23.78 -8.11 1.02
N LEU A 174 22.60 -8.11 1.65
CA LEU A 174 22.11 -7.03 2.51
C LEU A 174 21.97 -5.65 1.86
N THR A 175 22.14 -5.53 0.54
CA THR A 175 22.16 -4.23 -0.15
C THR A 175 20.78 -3.56 -0.13
N PHE A 176 19.72 -4.34 -0.30
CA PHE A 176 18.37 -3.79 -0.24
C PHE A 176 18.02 -3.35 1.19
N SER A 177 18.42 -4.14 2.18
CA SER A 177 18.25 -3.86 3.60
C SER A 177 18.96 -2.58 4.01
N MET A 178 20.21 -2.38 3.54
CA MET A 178 20.96 -1.14 3.79
C MET A 178 20.22 0.09 3.24
N ASN A 179 19.71 0.01 2.01
CA ASN A 179 18.95 1.10 1.41
C ASN A 179 17.67 1.40 2.19
N VAL A 180 16.95 0.37 2.64
CA VAL A 180 15.75 0.55 3.48
C VAL A 180 16.11 1.19 4.83
N ALA A 181 17.16 0.73 5.50
CA ALA A 181 17.59 1.25 6.79
C ALA A 181 18.03 2.72 6.70
N LYS A 182 18.85 3.06 5.69
CA LYS A 182 19.28 4.43 5.41
C LYS A 182 18.08 5.33 5.13
N HIS A 183 17.21 4.93 4.22
CA HIS A 183 16.01 5.71 3.87
C HIS A 183 15.12 5.94 5.10
N ARG A 184 14.83 4.89 5.88
CA ARG A 184 14.03 5.02 7.10
C ARG A 184 14.65 6.00 8.11
N LYS A 185 15.96 5.97 8.28
CA LYS A 185 16.69 6.95 9.11
C LYS A 185 16.56 8.38 8.57
N ASP A 186 16.72 8.57 7.26
CA ASP A 186 16.62 9.88 6.61
C ASP A 186 15.21 10.50 6.77
N PHE A 187 14.16 9.67 6.84
CA PHE A 187 12.78 10.09 7.10
C PHE A 187 12.40 10.16 8.59
N GLY A 188 13.32 9.88 9.52
CA GLY A 188 13.07 9.93 10.96
C GLY A 188 12.17 8.81 11.48
N HIS A 189 12.13 7.67 10.79
CA HIS A 189 11.41 6.49 11.26
C HIS A 189 12.12 5.90 12.49
N VAL A 190 11.35 5.45 13.47
CA VAL A 190 11.84 4.88 14.73
C VAL A 190 11.47 3.41 14.92
N GLY A 191 10.59 2.86 14.07
CA GLY A 191 10.31 1.42 14.05
C GLY A 191 11.54 0.63 13.58
N ARG A 192 11.72 -0.57 14.15
CA ARG A 192 12.89 -1.43 13.94
C ARG A 192 13.03 -1.86 12.49
N VAL A 193 14.25 -2.08 12.05
CA VAL A 193 14.54 -2.69 10.75
C VAL A 193 15.16 -4.06 11.00
N ILE A 194 14.52 -5.12 10.51
CA ILE A 194 14.98 -6.48 10.62
C ILE A 194 15.42 -6.91 9.22
N ALA A 195 16.70 -7.25 9.05
CA ALA A 195 17.25 -7.75 7.81
C ALA A 195 17.56 -9.25 7.98
N THR A 196 17.07 -10.09 7.07
CA THR A 196 17.38 -11.52 7.11
C THR A 196 18.06 -12.02 5.84
N THR A 197 18.96 -12.98 6.02
CA THR A 197 19.56 -13.74 4.93
C THR A 197 19.09 -15.19 4.96
N PHE A 198 18.91 -15.79 3.77
CA PHE A 198 18.56 -17.20 3.66
C PHE A 198 19.71 -18.11 4.10
N GLU A 199 20.94 -17.74 3.71
CA GLU A 199 22.16 -18.49 4.03
C GLU A 199 22.72 -18.10 5.39
N GLU A 200 23.53 -18.99 5.96
CA GLU A 200 24.32 -18.75 7.17
C GLU A 200 25.50 -17.81 6.89
N ILE A 201 25.96 -17.10 7.93
CA ILE A 201 27.01 -16.07 7.80
C ILE A 201 28.32 -16.60 7.20
N ASP A 202 28.71 -17.83 7.52
CA ASP A 202 29.94 -18.42 7.01
C ASP A 202 29.89 -18.60 5.48
N THR A 203 28.75 -19.06 4.96
CA THR A 203 28.52 -19.17 3.51
C THR A 203 28.51 -17.79 2.84
N LEU A 204 27.94 -16.78 3.51
CA LEU A 204 27.90 -15.43 2.97
C LEU A 204 29.29 -14.80 2.90
N ARG A 205 30.14 -14.99 3.91
CA ARG A 205 31.53 -14.51 3.91
C ARG A 205 32.39 -15.11 2.80
N GLU A 206 32.13 -16.37 2.43
CA GLU A 206 32.77 -17.00 1.28
C GLU A 206 32.35 -16.37 -0.05
N ARG A 207 31.09 -15.91 -0.15
CA ARG A 207 30.48 -15.42 -1.39
C ARG A 207 30.62 -13.91 -1.58
N TYR A 208 30.52 -13.14 -0.51
CA TYR A 208 30.45 -11.67 -0.50
C TYR A 208 31.52 -11.15 0.46
N LYS A 209 32.56 -10.53 -0.09
CA LYS A 209 33.71 -10.04 0.71
C LYS A 209 33.34 -8.85 1.58
N GLU A 210 32.30 -8.13 1.16
CA GLU A 210 31.73 -6.93 1.75
C GLU A 210 30.63 -7.22 2.77
N ILE A 211 30.35 -8.49 3.10
CA ILE A 211 29.22 -8.82 3.96
C ILE A 211 29.38 -8.27 5.38
N ASP A 212 30.58 -8.35 5.96
CA ASP A 212 30.84 -7.85 7.31
C ASP A 212 30.72 -6.31 7.36
N ASP A 213 31.14 -5.61 6.30
CA ASP A 213 30.95 -4.16 6.17
C ASP A 213 29.45 -3.81 6.06
N SER A 214 28.69 -4.60 5.29
CA SER A 214 27.24 -4.41 5.11
C SER A 214 26.47 -4.62 6.41
N ILE A 215 26.85 -5.63 7.20
CA ILE A 215 26.30 -5.88 8.54
C ILE A 215 26.61 -4.70 9.45
N THR A 216 27.86 -4.23 9.46
CA THR A 216 28.27 -3.09 10.29
C THR A 216 27.45 -1.84 9.98
N ILE A 217 27.26 -1.52 8.69
CA ILE A 217 26.43 -0.38 8.26
C ILE A 217 24.99 -0.54 8.74
N LEU A 218 24.41 -1.74 8.65
CA LEU A 218 23.06 -2.01 9.13
C LEU A 218 22.94 -1.80 10.65
N GLU A 219 23.88 -2.30 11.43
CA GLU A 219 23.92 -2.13 12.88
C GLU A 219 24.09 -0.66 13.29
N GLU A 220 24.90 0.12 12.56
CA GLU A 220 25.04 1.59 12.72
C GLU A 220 23.72 2.34 12.42
N HIS A 221 22.86 1.74 11.60
CA HIS A 221 21.50 2.22 11.33
C HIS A 221 20.45 1.60 12.28
N HIS A 222 20.87 0.96 13.37
CA HIS A 222 20.01 0.27 14.36
C HIS A 222 19.13 -0.83 13.75
N ALA A 223 19.57 -1.43 12.64
CA ALA A 223 18.92 -2.61 12.08
C ALA A 223 19.44 -3.88 12.78
N GLU A 224 18.55 -4.84 12.98
CA GLU A 224 18.88 -6.18 13.47
C GLU A 224 19.12 -7.10 12.28
N VAL A 225 20.24 -7.85 12.28
CA VAL A 225 20.59 -8.76 11.19
C VAL A 225 20.51 -10.21 11.66
N TYR A 226 19.75 -11.03 10.93
CA TYR A 226 19.57 -12.45 11.23
C TYR A 226 19.95 -13.32 10.03
N HIS A 227 20.75 -14.34 10.28
CA HIS A 227 21.19 -15.29 9.25
C HIS A 227 20.48 -16.64 9.37
N GLY A 228 20.37 -17.36 8.25
CA GLY A 228 19.69 -18.66 8.19
C GLY A 228 18.16 -18.59 8.33
N VAL A 229 17.56 -17.40 8.15
CA VAL A 229 16.13 -17.13 8.38
C VAL A 229 15.44 -16.70 7.09
N ASP A 230 14.45 -17.48 6.69
CA ASP A 230 13.55 -17.14 5.58
C ASP A 230 12.13 -16.84 6.08
N CYS A 231 11.25 -16.46 5.15
CA CYS A 231 9.87 -16.12 5.46
C CYS A 231 9.05 -17.31 6.02
N THR A 232 9.52 -18.55 5.88
CA THR A 232 8.87 -19.74 6.43
C THR A 232 9.37 -20.07 7.84
N ARG A 233 10.66 -19.80 8.12
CA ARG A 233 11.29 -20.08 9.41
C ARG A 233 10.95 -19.05 10.46
N ILE A 234 10.77 -17.78 10.09
CA ILE A 234 10.53 -16.72 11.08
C ILE A 234 9.33 -16.99 12.00
N ALA A 235 8.27 -17.63 11.47
CA ALA A 235 7.04 -17.90 12.23
C ALA A 235 7.22 -18.93 13.36
N ILE A 236 8.32 -19.68 13.37
CA ILE A 236 8.63 -20.72 14.36
C ILE A 236 10.01 -20.50 15.01
N ASP A 237 10.66 -19.37 14.70
CA ASP A 237 11.99 -19.07 15.20
C ASP A 237 11.88 -18.36 16.55
N PRO A 238 12.39 -18.94 17.64
CA PRO A 238 12.20 -18.42 18.99
C PRO A 238 12.88 -17.07 19.22
N ARG A 239 13.73 -16.61 18.30
CA ARG A 239 14.31 -15.25 18.33
C ARG A 239 13.28 -14.16 18.03
N PHE A 240 12.13 -14.52 17.45
CA PHE A 240 11.08 -13.59 17.02
C PHE A 240 9.76 -13.75 17.80
N GLU A 241 9.79 -14.48 18.93
CA GLU A 241 8.65 -14.62 19.86
C GLU A 241 8.46 -13.40 20.79
#